data_AF-A0A1F6EFV6-F1
#
_entry.id   AF-A0A1F6EFV6-F1
#
_cell.length_a   1.000
_cell.length_b   1.000
_cell.length_c   1.000
_cell.angle_alpha   90.00
_cell.angle_beta   90.00
_cell.angle_gamma   90.00
#
_symmetry.space_group_name_H-M   'P 1'
#
loop_
_entity.id
_entity.type
_entity.pdbx_description
1 polymer ?
#
loop_
_entity_poly.entity_id
_entity_poly.type
_entity_poly.pdbx_seq_one_letter_code
_entity_poly.pdbx_strand_id
1 'polypeptide(L)'
;MYEYNDGLRPAGRNPRLYLAKGSEVRKFTGENIPGFSAVASSRYEKRGKWSNTTFQLDLAPGVRPLHFLSPMHGTWGDNLGSWGEVAEQLGLPVDVAQAIVRREYPSTGERLDKLEQFALATETEGAATEVVVISFGSPTNRAIREGYWKKSKSSQSSDGRRVTVEPGMGEYGAEWGKPVVVEPERAKVLSSRHTPGMHNGYWTIEVAVPIAQKESK
;
A
#
# COMPACT_ATOMS: atom_id res chain seq x y z
N MET A 1 20.15 19.68 16.21
CA MET A 1 20.45 19.88 14.77
C MET A 1 20.16 18.57 14.05
N TYR A 2 19.37 18.61 12.99
CA TYR A 2 18.86 17.45 12.28
C TYR A 2 19.17 17.57 10.79
N GLU A 3 19.66 16.50 10.18
CA GLU A 3 20.10 16.51 8.77
C GLU A 3 19.02 15.93 7.84
N TYR A 4 18.78 16.60 6.72
CA TYR A 4 17.90 16.12 5.65
C TYR A 4 18.53 16.31 4.28
N ASN A 5 18.53 15.27 3.45
CA ASN A 5 18.97 15.33 2.07
C ASN A 5 17.78 15.07 1.13
N ASP A 6 17.50 16.00 0.23
CA ASP A 6 16.39 15.93 -0.73
C ASP A 6 16.72 15.12 -2.00
N GLY A 7 17.91 14.52 -2.05
CA GLY A 7 18.45 13.89 -3.23
C GLY A 7 17.71 12.62 -3.63
N LEU A 8 17.60 12.44 -4.94
CA LEU A 8 17.07 11.24 -5.56
C LEU A 8 17.80 10.00 -5.01
N ARG A 9 17.02 9.05 -4.47
CA ARG A 9 17.52 7.76 -3.97
C ARG A 9 17.53 6.72 -5.11
N PRO A 10 18.21 5.57 -4.94
CA PRO A 10 18.27 4.52 -5.97
C PRO A 10 16.87 4.17 -6.52
N ALA A 11 16.80 3.78 -7.80
CA ALA A 11 15.54 3.54 -8.52
C ALA A 11 14.64 4.79 -8.69
N GLY A 12 15.22 5.99 -8.67
CA GLY A 12 14.47 7.23 -8.95
C GLY A 12 13.48 7.63 -7.85
N ARG A 13 13.73 7.20 -6.61
CA ARG A 13 12.82 7.43 -5.48
C ARG A 13 13.10 8.78 -4.84
N ASN A 14 12.06 9.59 -4.66
CA ASN A 14 12.17 10.91 -4.04
C ASN A 14 11.93 10.81 -2.52
N PRO A 15 12.92 11.14 -1.68
CA PRO A 15 12.68 11.28 -0.25
C PRO A 15 11.80 12.52 -0.01
N ARG A 16 10.95 12.44 1.00
CA ARG A 16 10.09 13.55 1.42
C ARG A 16 10.17 13.67 2.93
N LEU A 17 10.23 14.90 3.40
CA LEU A 17 10.22 15.21 4.83
C LEU A 17 8.96 15.99 5.17
N TYR A 18 8.25 15.51 6.18
CA TYR A 18 7.22 16.24 6.89
C TYR A 18 7.71 16.52 8.32
N LEU A 19 7.28 17.64 8.88
CA LEU A 19 7.57 18.03 10.25
C LEU A 19 6.25 18.06 11.00
N ALA A 20 6.13 17.27 12.06
CA ALA A 20 4.94 17.17 12.88
C ALA A 20 5.16 17.83 14.24
N LYS A 21 4.17 18.58 14.73
CA LYS A 21 4.15 19.22 16.05
C LYS A 21 2.76 19.04 16.66
N GLY A 22 2.62 18.05 17.54
CA GLY A 22 1.29 17.59 17.96
C GLY A 22 0.50 17.04 16.77
N SER A 23 -0.69 17.61 16.52
CA SER A 23 -1.55 17.28 15.37
C SER A 23 -1.23 18.06 14.10
N GLU A 24 -0.45 19.15 14.18
CA GLU A 24 -0.11 19.94 13.01
C GLU A 24 1.08 19.35 12.26
N VAL A 25 0.98 19.33 10.93
CA VAL A 25 2.05 18.81 10.06
C VAL A 25 2.31 19.75 8.90
N ARG A 26 3.58 19.98 8.59
CA ARG A 26 4.03 20.78 7.44
C ARG A 26 5.04 20.00 6.60
N LYS A 27 4.87 20.02 5.28
CA LYS A 27 5.85 19.47 4.35
C LYS A 27 7.06 20.41 4.30
N PHE A 28 8.26 19.86 4.47
CA PHE A 28 9.49 20.60 4.28
C PHE A 28 9.85 20.68 2.79
N THR A 29 10.07 21.89 2.29
CA THR A 29 10.35 22.18 0.87
C THR A 29 11.71 22.85 0.65
N GLY A 30 12.59 22.86 1.66
CA GLY A 30 13.91 23.51 1.59
C GLY A 30 13.96 24.91 2.19
N GLU A 31 12.86 25.40 2.77
CA GLU A 31 12.74 26.74 3.34
C GLU A 31 12.40 26.68 4.83
N ASN A 32 12.61 27.81 5.53
CA ASN A 32 12.22 27.96 6.92
C ASN A 32 10.71 27.82 7.08
N ILE A 33 10.28 27.11 8.12
CA ILE A 33 8.87 26.92 8.46
C ILE A 33 8.65 27.50 9.86
N PRO A 34 8.03 28.69 9.97
CA PRO A 34 7.77 29.32 11.26
C PRO A 34 7.10 28.37 12.25
N GLY A 35 7.66 28.26 13.45
CA GLY A 35 7.15 27.40 14.52
C GLY A 35 7.50 25.91 14.40
N PHE A 36 8.13 25.48 13.29
CA PHE A 36 8.54 24.09 13.03
C PHE A 36 10.06 23.93 12.90
N SER A 37 10.69 24.69 12.00
CA SER A 37 12.12 24.54 11.73
C SER A 37 12.73 25.78 11.10
N ALA A 38 14.00 26.03 11.41
CA ALA A 38 14.87 26.93 10.65
C ALA A 38 15.98 26.13 9.96
N VAL A 39 16.35 26.53 8.75
CA VAL A 39 17.50 26.02 8.00
C VAL A 39 18.74 26.74 8.54
N ALA A 40 19.55 26.03 9.33
CA ALA A 40 20.80 26.54 9.88
C ALA A 40 21.87 26.65 8.79
N SER A 41 21.94 25.65 7.91
CA SER A 41 22.78 25.68 6.73
C SER A 41 22.23 24.77 5.64
N SER A 42 22.61 25.06 4.40
CA SER A 42 22.33 24.19 3.25
C SER A 42 23.58 24.03 2.40
N ARG A 43 23.77 22.84 1.87
CA ARG A 43 24.86 22.51 0.95
C ARG A 43 24.28 21.88 -0.30
N TYR A 44 24.33 22.62 -1.39
CA TYR A 44 23.95 22.13 -2.70
C TYR A 44 25.10 21.37 -3.36
N GLU A 45 24.80 20.19 -3.91
CA GLU A 45 25.72 19.39 -4.71
C GLU A 45 25.15 19.19 -6.12
N LYS A 46 25.82 19.79 -7.10
CA LYS A 46 25.45 19.64 -8.52
C LYS A 46 25.91 18.28 -9.05
N ARG A 47 24.97 17.43 -9.47
CA ARG A 47 25.22 16.10 -10.06
C ARG A 47 24.24 15.77 -11.19
N GLY A 48 23.86 16.76 -11.99
CA GLY A 48 22.88 16.61 -13.07
C GLY A 48 21.51 16.19 -12.53
N LYS A 49 20.94 15.09 -13.05
CA LYS A 49 19.68 14.49 -12.55
C LYS A 49 19.75 14.09 -11.06
N TRP A 50 20.95 13.88 -10.52
CA TRP A 50 21.19 13.50 -9.13
C TRP A 50 21.59 14.68 -8.25
N SER A 51 21.45 15.91 -8.74
CA SER A 51 21.73 17.09 -7.91
C SER A 51 20.83 17.08 -6.68
N ASN A 52 21.38 17.48 -5.54
CA ASN A 52 20.67 17.47 -4.28
C ASN A 52 21.15 18.59 -3.36
N THR A 53 20.40 18.82 -2.30
CA THR A 53 20.72 19.75 -1.23
C THR A 53 20.65 19.00 0.09
N THR A 54 21.72 19.10 0.87
CA THR A 54 21.73 18.66 2.26
C THR A 54 21.43 19.86 3.15
N PHE A 55 20.38 19.77 3.94
CA PHE A 55 19.94 20.80 4.87
C PHE A 55 20.27 20.37 6.30
N GLN A 56 20.82 21.30 7.06
CA GLN A 56 20.90 21.19 8.51
C GLN A 56 19.77 22.03 9.10
N LEU A 57 18.86 21.36 9.80
CA LEU A 57 17.65 21.95 10.36
C LEU A 57 17.75 22.07 11.87
N ASP A 58 17.41 23.24 12.37
CA ASP A 58 17.09 23.45 13.78
C ASP A 58 15.58 23.32 13.95
N LEU A 59 15.18 22.19 14.52
CA LEU A 59 13.78 21.87 14.80
C LEU A 59 13.34 22.61 16.07
N ALA A 60 12.15 23.22 16.02
CA ALA A 60 11.56 23.82 17.20
C ALA A 60 11.21 22.75 18.26
N PRO A 61 11.15 23.09 19.55
CA PRO A 61 10.78 22.14 20.59
C PRO A 61 9.44 21.44 20.30
N GLY A 62 9.42 20.12 20.49
CA GLY A 62 8.24 19.27 20.24
C GLY A 62 7.98 18.94 18.76
N VAL A 63 8.84 19.39 17.84
CA VAL A 63 8.74 19.03 16.42
C VAL A 63 9.49 17.73 16.17
N ARG A 64 8.83 16.80 15.49
CA ARG A 64 9.39 15.50 15.09
C ARG A 64 9.41 15.36 13.57
N PRO A 65 10.51 14.83 13.00
CA PRO A 65 10.59 14.56 11.58
C PRO A 65 9.81 13.30 11.19
N LEU A 66 9.16 13.34 10.03
CA LEU A 66 8.44 12.24 9.40
C LEU A 66 9.01 12.00 8.01
N HIS A 67 9.65 10.86 7.83
CA HIS A 67 10.27 10.49 6.57
C HIS A 67 9.36 9.61 5.72
N PHE A 68 9.17 10.04 4.48
CA PHE A 68 8.49 9.24 3.48
C PHE A 68 9.46 8.90 2.35
N LEU A 69 9.72 7.60 2.20
CA LEU A 69 10.51 7.04 1.12
C LEU A 69 9.94 5.67 0.79
N SER A 70 9.58 5.45 -0.47
CA SER A 70 9.13 4.12 -0.91
C SER A 70 10.27 3.11 -0.81
N PRO A 71 9.98 1.82 -0.56
CA PRO A 71 10.96 0.75 -0.74
C PRO A 71 11.39 0.66 -2.21
N MET A 72 12.47 -0.09 -2.48
CA MET A 72 12.96 -0.28 -3.85
C MET A 72 11.99 -1.09 -4.71
N HIS A 73 11.23 -2.01 -4.09
CA HIS A 73 10.24 -2.86 -4.73
C HIS A 73 8.89 -2.72 -4.01
N GLY A 74 8.16 -1.65 -4.33
CA GLY A 74 6.83 -1.40 -3.79
C GLY A 74 6.58 0.09 -3.55
N THR A 75 5.41 0.38 -3.00
CA THR A 75 4.98 1.71 -2.59
C THR A 75 5.07 1.83 -1.08
N TRP A 76 5.26 3.06 -0.60
CA TRP A 76 5.20 3.32 0.84
C TRP A 76 3.82 2.88 1.37
N GLY A 77 3.83 2.20 2.51
CA GLY A 77 2.61 1.73 3.18
C GLY A 77 1.96 0.49 2.56
N ASP A 78 2.58 -0.21 1.61
CA ASP A 78 2.03 -1.47 1.06
C ASP A 78 1.81 -2.55 2.12
N ASN A 79 2.56 -2.50 3.22
CA ASN A 79 2.49 -3.45 4.33
C ASN A 79 1.46 -3.09 5.42
N LEU A 80 0.74 -1.97 5.26
CA LEU A 80 -0.22 -1.48 6.26
C LEU A 80 -1.63 -1.93 5.93
N GLY A 81 -2.32 -2.50 6.92
CA GLY A 81 -3.64 -3.09 6.80
C GLY A 81 -4.80 -2.13 7.08
N SER A 82 -4.56 -1.00 7.77
CA SER A 82 -5.61 -0.05 8.14
C SER A 82 -5.12 1.38 8.30
N TRP A 83 -6.05 2.34 8.28
CA TRP A 83 -5.74 3.73 8.62
C TRP A 83 -5.29 3.90 10.08
N GLY A 84 -5.72 3.02 10.99
CA GLY A 84 -5.26 2.97 12.38
C GLY A 84 -3.76 2.66 12.47
N GLU A 85 -3.29 1.62 11.76
CA GLU A 85 -1.86 1.28 11.69
C GLU A 85 -1.03 2.42 11.09
N VAL A 86 -1.54 3.10 10.07
CA VAL A 86 -0.88 4.28 9.48
C VAL A 86 -0.76 5.40 10.52
N ALA A 87 -1.83 5.70 11.23
CA ALA A 87 -1.87 6.72 12.27
C ALA A 87 -0.90 6.41 13.41
N GLU A 88 -0.84 5.15 13.85
CA GLU A 88 0.09 4.67 14.88
C GLU A 88 1.53 4.79 14.40
N GLN A 89 1.87 4.26 13.21
CA GLN A 89 3.21 4.32 12.66
C GLN A 89 3.68 5.77 12.48
N LEU A 90 2.79 6.67 12.06
CA LEU A 90 3.10 8.08 11.89
C LEU A 90 2.99 8.87 13.18
N GLY A 91 2.41 8.34 14.26
CA GLY A 91 2.08 9.08 15.49
C GLY A 91 1.17 10.29 15.24
N LEU A 92 0.27 10.22 14.26
CA LEU A 92 -0.60 11.32 13.83
C LEU A 92 -2.09 10.95 14.01
N PRO A 93 -2.98 11.94 14.16
CA PRO A 93 -4.41 11.72 13.96
C PRO A 93 -4.71 11.11 12.58
N VAL A 94 -5.72 10.24 12.52
CA VAL A 94 -6.09 9.47 11.32
C VAL A 94 -6.39 10.38 10.13
N ASP A 95 -7.15 11.45 10.34
CA ASP A 95 -7.51 12.43 9.31
C ASP A 95 -6.28 13.13 8.71
N VAL A 96 -5.32 13.50 9.55
CA VAL A 96 -4.06 14.11 9.11
C VAL A 96 -3.21 13.10 8.34
N ALA A 97 -3.11 11.87 8.84
CA ALA A 97 -2.40 10.79 8.15
C ALA A 97 -3.02 10.49 6.77
N GLN A 98 -4.36 10.41 6.69
CA GLN A 98 -5.09 10.24 5.44
C GLN A 98 -4.76 11.34 4.43
N ALA A 99 -4.77 12.61 4.86
CA ALA A 99 -4.48 13.74 3.99
C ALA A 99 -3.07 13.67 3.38
N ILE A 100 -2.07 13.29 4.18
CA ILE A 100 -0.68 13.14 3.70
C ILE A 100 -0.57 11.97 2.72
N VAL A 101 -1.12 10.80 3.08
CA VAL A 101 -1.00 9.59 2.27
C VAL A 101 -1.74 9.74 0.95
N ARG A 102 -2.97 10.26 0.94
CA ARG A 102 -3.73 10.50 -0.30
C ARG A 102 -3.01 11.48 -1.24
N ARG A 103 -2.25 12.45 -0.69
CA ARG A 103 -1.46 13.39 -1.48
C ARG A 103 -0.18 12.80 -2.04
N GLU A 104 0.58 12.05 -1.24
CA GLU A 104 1.92 11.59 -1.62
C GLU A 104 1.93 10.19 -2.25
N TYR A 105 0.98 9.34 -1.86
CA TYR A 105 0.82 7.95 -2.29
C TYR A 105 -0.68 7.64 -2.57
N PRO A 106 -1.27 8.21 -3.64
CA PRO A 106 -2.69 8.07 -3.92
C PRO A 106 -3.16 6.61 -4.00
N SER A 107 -2.37 5.74 -4.64
CA SER A 107 -2.67 4.31 -4.76
C SER A 107 -2.72 3.59 -3.41
N THR A 108 -1.84 3.95 -2.48
CA THR A 108 -1.87 3.42 -1.11
C THR A 108 -3.11 3.92 -0.38
N GLY A 109 -3.45 5.20 -0.55
CA GLY A 109 -4.67 5.78 0.02
C GLY A 109 -5.94 5.07 -0.47
N GLU A 110 -6.08 4.89 -1.79
CA GLU A 110 -7.21 4.17 -2.39
C GLU A 110 -7.32 2.73 -1.89
N ARG A 111 -6.18 2.03 -1.72
CA ARG A 111 -6.15 0.67 -1.17
C ARG A 111 -6.68 0.65 0.24
N LEU A 112 -6.19 1.53 1.11
CA LEU A 112 -6.62 1.62 2.52
C LEU A 112 -8.09 2.03 2.64
N ASP A 113 -8.57 2.95 1.78
CA ASP A 113 -9.97 3.35 1.74
C ASP A 113 -10.88 2.16 1.38
N LYS A 114 -10.47 1.29 0.44
CA LYS A 114 -11.20 0.06 0.12
C LYS A 114 -11.21 -0.93 1.28
N LEU A 115 -10.10 -1.05 2.01
CA LEU A 115 -10.03 -1.92 3.19
C LEU A 115 -10.93 -1.43 4.32
N GLU A 116 -10.97 -0.13 4.57
CA GLU A 116 -11.85 0.48 5.58
C GLU A 116 -13.33 0.36 5.20
N GLN A 117 -13.70 0.66 3.95
CA GLN A 117 -15.06 0.44 3.45
C GLN A 117 -15.49 -1.03 3.57
N PHE A 118 -14.54 -1.95 3.35
CA PHE A 118 -14.80 -3.38 3.52
C PHE A 118 -15.00 -3.76 4.99
N ALA A 119 -14.16 -3.27 5.89
CA ALA A 119 -14.30 -3.50 7.32
C ALA A 119 -15.65 -2.98 7.84
N LEU A 120 -16.04 -1.75 7.47
CA LEU A 120 -17.33 -1.15 7.82
C LEU A 120 -18.52 -1.95 7.27
N ALA A 121 -18.46 -2.37 6.01
CA ALA A 121 -19.50 -3.19 5.41
C ALA A 121 -19.65 -4.53 6.16
N THR A 122 -18.53 -5.13 6.57
CA THR A 122 -18.54 -6.40 7.31
C THR A 122 -19.07 -6.25 8.73
N GLU A 123 -18.67 -5.19 9.44
CA GLU A 123 -19.16 -4.89 10.79
C GLU A 123 -20.67 -4.62 10.79
N THR A 124 -21.16 -3.89 9.78
CA THR A 124 -22.60 -3.62 9.61
C THR A 124 -23.40 -4.89 9.30
N GLU A 125 -22.79 -5.86 8.62
CA GLU A 125 -23.43 -7.15 8.29
C GLU A 125 -23.30 -8.20 9.42
N GLY A 126 -22.54 -7.93 10.48
CA GLY A 126 -22.37 -8.86 11.62
C GLY A 126 -21.68 -10.18 11.27
N ALA A 127 -21.10 -10.29 10.07
CA ALA A 127 -20.42 -11.50 9.61
C ALA A 127 -18.96 -11.47 10.03
N ALA A 128 -18.44 -12.57 10.58
CA ALA A 128 -17.00 -12.72 10.73
C ALA A 128 -16.37 -12.84 9.33
N THR A 129 -15.19 -12.26 9.10
CA THR A 129 -14.49 -12.33 7.80
C THR A 129 -13.19 -13.10 7.92
N GLU A 130 -12.90 -13.88 6.89
CA GLU A 130 -11.64 -14.60 6.71
C GLU A 130 -10.95 -14.09 5.45
N VAL A 131 -9.63 -13.99 5.47
CA VAL A 131 -8.82 -13.71 4.27
C VAL A 131 -8.31 -15.04 3.71
N VAL A 132 -8.76 -15.37 2.50
CA VAL A 132 -8.30 -16.53 1.74
C VAL A 132 -7.27 -16.10 0.71
N VAL A 133 -6.10 -16.73 0.75
CA VAL A 133 -5.00 -16.46 -0.18
C VAL A 133 -5.05 -17.45 -1.34
N ILE A 134 -5.10 -16.92 -2.57
CA ILE A 134 -5.04 -17.69 -3.81
C ILE A 134 -3.71 -17.35 -4.50
N SER A 135 -2.75 -18.27 -4.41
CA SER A 135 -1.45 -18.14 -5.07
C SER A 135 -1.32 -19.12 -6.22
N PHE A 136 -0.92 -18.61 -7.39
CA PHE A 136 -0.73 -19.43 -8.59
C PHE A 136 0.35 -18.85 -9.49
N GLY A 137 1.09 -19.73 -10.16
CA GLY A 137 2.20 -19.35 -11.03
C GLY A 137 2.91 -20.58 -11.58
N SER A 138 4.03 -20.34 -12.26
CA SER A 138 4.88 -21.38 -12.88
C SER A 138 4.15 -22.39 -13.77
N PRO A 139 3.32 -21.95 -14.74
CA PRO A 139 2.73 -22.87 -15.71
C PRO A 139 3.79 -23.45 -16.64
N THR A 140 3.58 -24.69 -17.09
CA THR A 140 4.35 -25.25 -18.20
C THR A 140 3.96 -24.57 -19.52
N ASN A 141 4.84 -24.59 -20.54
CA ASN A 141 4.53 -24.04 -21.87
C ASN A 141 3.24 -24.63 -22.46
N ARG A 142 2.98 -25.92 -22.18
CA ARG A 142 1.73 -26.58 -22.54
C ARG A 142 0.53 -25.95 -21.84
N ALA A 143 0.59 -25.75 -20.51
CA ALA A 143 -0.48 -25.13 -19.75
C ALA A 143 -0.77 -23.69 -20.22
N ILE A 144 0.28 -22.92 -20.56
CA ILE A 144 0.12 -21.57 -21.14
C ILE A 144 -0.68 -21.65 -22.45
N ARG A 145 -0.32 -22.56 -23.36
CA ARG A 145 -1.03 -22.76 -24.63
C ARG A 145 -2.48 -23.19 -24.42
N GLU A 146 -2.76 -23.96 -23.37
CA GLU A 146 -4.09 -24.40 -22.96
C GLU A 146 -4.88 -23.32 -22.16
N GLY A 147 -4.40 -22.08 -22.15
CA GLY A 147 -5.10 -20.94 -21.57
C GLY A 147 -5.01 -20.86 -20.05
N TYR A 148 -3.93 -21.33 -19.42
CA TYR A 148 -3.74 -21.28 -17.95
C TYR A 148 -4.11 -19.93 -17.32
N TRP A 149 -3.69 -18.83 -17.96
CA TRP A 149 -3.94 -17.45 -17.48
C TRP A 149 -5.37 -16.95 -17.72
N LYS A 150 -6.17 -17.65 -18.52
CA LYS A 150 -7.58 -17.31 -18.77
C LYS A 150 -8.53 -18.09 -17.87
N LYS A 151 -8.05 -19.14 -17.21
CA LYS A 151 -8.86 -20.03 -16.36
C LYS A 151 -8.93 -19.50 -14.94
N SER A 152 -10.10 -19.63 -14.33
CA SER A 152 -10.34 -19.34 -12.92
C SER A 152 -9.37 -20.10 -12.01
N LYS A 153 -9.16 -19.54 -10.82
CA LYS A 153 -8.33 -20.10 -9.75
C LYS A 153 -9.17 -20.17 -8.50
N SER A 154 -9.06 -21.27 -7.76
CA SER A 154 -9.87 -21.46 -6.57
C SER A 154 -9.05 -21.95 -5.39
N SER A 155 -9.46 -21.53 -4.20
CA SER A 155 -9.01 -22.04 -2.90
C SER A 155 -10.22 -22.31 -2.01
N GLN A 156 -9.99 -22.66 -0.75
CA GLN A 156 -11.04 -22.91 0.23
C GLN A 156 -10.88 -21.99 1.44
N SER A 157 -12.00 -21.52 1.98
CA SER A 157 -12.06 -20.88 3.30
C SER A 157 -12.08 -21.94 4.42
N SER A 158 -11.84 -21.51 5.65
CA SER A 158 -11.85 -22.32 6.87
C SER A 158 -13.17 -23.03 7.15
N ASP A 159 -14.28 -22.53 6.62
CA ASP A 159 -15.60 -23.14 6.70
C ASP A 159 -15.90 -24.14 5.56
N GLY A 160 -14.92 -24.37 4.67
CA GLY A 160 -15.01 -25.30 3.55
C GLY A 160 -15.66 -24.74 2.29
N ARG A 161 -16.05 -23.45 2.26
CA ARG A 161 -16.58 -22.83 1.04
C ARG A 161 -15.47 -22.64 0.02
N ARG A 162 -15.84 -22.81 -1.25
CA ARG A 162 -14.94 -22.60 -2.39
C ARG A 162 -14.88 -21.12 -2.70
N VAL A 163 -13.66 -20.60 -2.82
CA VAL A 163 -13.37 -19.22 -3.20
C VAL A 163 -12.74 -19.24 -4.57
N THR A 164 -13.45 -18.75 -5.57
CA THR A 164 -13.00 -18.77 -6.97
C THR A 164 -12.84 -17.35 -7.49
N VAL A 165 -11.68 -17.07 -8.08
CA VAL A 165 -11.36 -15.80 -8.74
C VAL A 165 -11.08 -16.02 -10.22
N GLU A 166 -11.46 -15.03 -11.01
CA GLU A 166 -11.21 -14.97 -12.44
C GLU A 166 -10.39 -13.73 -12.78
N PRO A 167 -9.61 -13.77 -13.87
CA PRO A 167 -8.96 -12.56 -14.36
C PRO A 167 -10.02 -11.57 -14.79
N GLY A 168 -9.82 -10.29 -14.49
CA GLY A 168 -10.67 -9.24 -15.03
C GLY A 168 -10.47 -9.10 -16.54
N MET A 169 -11.28 -8.25 -17.16
CA MET A 169 -11.07 -7.83 -18.54
C MET A 169 -10.28 -6.52 -18.57
N GLY A 170 -9.05 -6.59 -19.07
CA GLY A 170 -8.22 -5.44 -19.41
C GLY A 170 -8.27 -5.12 -20.91
N GLU A 171 -7.58 -4.05 -21.31
CA GLU A 171 -7.52 -3.57 -22.70
C GLU A 171 -7.00 -4.63 -23.68
N TYR A 172 -6.11 -5.52 -23.21
CA TYR A 172 -5.47 -6.57 -24.01
C TYR A 172 -5.95 -7.98 -23.65
N GLY A 173 -7.07 -8.11 -22.93
CA GLY A 173 -7.68 -9.39 -22.53
C GLY A 173 -7.60 -9.68 -21.04
N ALA A 174 -7.48 -10.96 -20.68
CA ALA A 174 -7.50 -11.43 -19.28
C ALA A 174 -6.39 -10.76 -18.44
N GLU A 175 -6.78 -10.02 -17.40
CA GLU A 175 -5.91 -9.21 -16.56
C GLU A 175 -6.01 -9.61 -15.08
N TRP A 176 -4.95 -10.23 -14.57
CA TRP A 176 -4.86 -10.60 -13.15
C TRP A 176 -4.54 -9.43 -12.21
N GLY A 177 -4.20 -8.26 -12.74
CA GLY A 177 -4.08 -7.02 -11.96
C GLY A 177 -5.43 -6.53 -11.41
N LYS A 178 -6.54 -6.98 -12.00
CA LYS A 178 -7.91 -6.62 -11.58
C LYS A 178 -8.80 -7.87 -11.53
N PRO A 179 -8.49 -8.85 -10.68
CA PRO A 179 -9.28 -10.07 -10.63
C PRO A 179 -10.66 -9.80 -10.06
N VAL A 180 -11.62 -10.65 -10.42
CA VAL A 180 -13.01 -10.60 -9.96
C VAL A 180 -13.31 -11.88 -9.21
N VAL A 181 -14.00 -11.77 -8.07
CA VAL A 181 -14.48 -12.95 -7.34
C VAL A 181 -15.74 -13.47 -8.02
N VAL A 182 -15.75 -14.75 -8.33
CA VAL A 182 -16.90 -15.46 -8.91
C VAL A 182 -17.76 -16.06 -7.80
N GLU A 183 -17.14 -16.63 -6.78
CA GLU A 183 -17.79 -17.23 -5.62
C GLU A 183 -16.86 -17.21 -4.40
N PRO A 184 -17.39 -17.18 -3.17
CA PRO A 184 -18.80 -17.04 -2.83
C PRO A 184 -19.31 -15.60 -3.05
N GLU A 185 -20.63 -15.43 -3.15
CA GLU A 185 -21.24 -14.09 -3.20
C GLU A 185 -20.78 -13.25 -1.99
N ARG A 186 -20.59 -11.95 -2.21
CA ARG A 186 -20.08 -10.95 -1.24
C ARG A 186 -18.59 -11.03 -0.89
N ALA A 187 -17.86 -12.04 -1.37
CA ALA A 187 -16.40 -12.01 -1.25
C ALA A 187 -15.80 -10.90 -2.13
N LYS A 188 -14.72 -10.28 -1.65
CA LYS A 188 -14.06 -9.16 -2.35
C LYS A 188 -12.56 -9.38 -2.44
N VAL A 189 -11.96 -9.02 -3.57
CA VAL A 189 -10.50 -8.98 -3.72
C VAL A 189 -9.96 -7.82 -2.89
N LEU A 190 -9.08 -8.11 -1.94
CA LEU A 190 -8.35 -7.11 -1.14
C LEU A 190 -7.10 -6.63 -1.88
N SER A 191 -6.34 -7.58 -2.42
CA SER A 191 -5.09 -7.30 -3.11
C SER A 191 -4.87 -8.30 -4.25
N SER A 192 -4.17 -7.84 -5.28
CA SER A 192 -3.64 -8.70 -6.34
C SER A 192 -2.23 -8.25 -6.64
N ARG A 193 -1.25 -9.12 -6.38
CA ARG A 193 0.17 -8.81 -6.51
C ARG A 193 0.85 -9.79 -7.45
N HIS A 194 1.61 -9.24 -8.38
CA HIS A 194 2.53 -10.00 -9.21
C HIS A 194 3.93 -9.98 -8.62
N THR A 195 4.53 -11.15 -8.45
CA THR A 195 5.95 -11.32 -8.11
C THR A 195 6.67 -11.88 -9.33
N PRO A 196 7.57 -11.11 -9.96
CA PRO A 196 8.32 -11.58 -11.13
C PRO A 196 9.15 -12.83 -10.83
N GLY A 197 9.28 -13.71 -11.82
CA GLY A 197 10.05 -14.96 -11.70
C GLY A 197 10.16 -15.69 -13.03
N MET A 198 10.86 -16.81 -13.03
CA MET A 198 11.01 -17.66 -14.23
C MET A 198 9.63 -18.14 -14.69
N HIS A 199 9.31 -17.94 -15.98
CA HIS A 199 7.99 -18.21 -16.59
C HIS A 199 6.83 -17.31 -16.13
N ASN A 200 7.02 -15.99 -16.22
CA ASN A 200 6.04 -14.96 -15.86
C ASN A 200 5.69 -14.87 -14.37
N GLY A 201 6.50 -15.46 -13.48
CA GLY A 201 6.37 -15.27 -12.02
C GLY A 201 5.11 -15.88 -11.40
N TYR A 202 4.71 -15.33 -10.25
CA TYR A 202 3.58 -15.78 -9.45
C TYR A 202 2.62 -14.63 -9.18
N TRP A 203 1.33 -14.94 -9.16
CA TRP A 203 0.29 -14.06 -8.68
C TRP A 203 -0.15 -14.51 -7.30
N THR A 204 -0.32 -13.54 -6.41
CA THR A 204 -0.94 -13.73 -5.09
C THR A 204 -2.14 -12.82 -5.02
N ILE A 205 -3.31 -13.41 -4.84
CA ILE A 205 -4.58 -12.71 -4.71
C ILE A 205 -5.11 -12.98 -3.31
N GLU A 206 -5.38 -11.92 -2.57
CA GLU A 206 -6.01 -12.00 -1.26
C GLU A 206 -7.49 -11.68 -1.42
N VAL A 207 -8.34 -12.60 -0.99
CA VAL A 207 -9.79 -12.47 -1.09
C VAL A 207 -10.36 -12.50 0.31
N ALA A 208 -11.11 -11.47 0.68
CA ALA A 208 -11.87 -11.51 1.92
C ALA A 208 -13.22 -12.18 1.69
N VAL A 209 -13.55 -13.10 2.58
CA VAL A 209 -14.71 -13.98 2.50
C VAL A 209 -15.50 -13.87 3.80
N PRO A 210 -16.80 -13.56 3.77
CA PRO A 210 -17.62 -13.57 4.97
C PRO A 210 -17.84 -15.02 5.41
N ILE A 211 -17.37 -15.39 6.60
CA ILE A 211 -17.60 -16.70 7.24
C ILE A 211 -18.87 -16.65 8.10
N ALA A 212 -19.72 -17.67 7.97
CA ALA A 212 -20.83 -17.87 8.88
C ALA A 212 -20.26 -18.30 10.24
N GLN A 213 -20.67 -17.65 11.33
CA GLN A 213 -20.28 -18.08 12.67
C GLN A 213 -20.78 -19.53 12.87
N LYS A 214 -19.87 -20.47 13.11
CA LYS A 214 -20.25 -21.79 13.62
C LYS A 214 -20.77 -21.59 15.04
N GLU A 215 -22.08 -21.65 15.22
CA GLU A 215 -22.68 -21.84 16.55
C GLU A 215 -22.06 -23.12 17.15
N SER A 216 -21.24 -22.94 18.19
CA SER A 216 -20.72 -24.06 18.96
C SER A 216 -21.88 -24.63 19.76
N LYS A 217 -22.32 -25.85 19.42
CA LYS A 217 -23.25 -26.65 20.23
C LYS A 217 -22.53 -27.27 21.41
#